data_AF-A0A3A4ARS7-F1
#
_entry.id   AF-A0A3A4ARS7-F1
#
_cell.length_a   1.000
_cell.length_b   1.000
_cell.length_c   1.000
_cell.angle_alpha   90.00
_cell.angle_beta   90.00
_cell.angle_gamma   90.00
#
_symmetry.space_group_name_H-M   'P 1'
#
loop_
_entity.id
_entity.type
_entity.pdbx_description
1 polymer ?
#
loop_
_entity_poly.entity_id
_entity_poly.type
_entity_poly.pdbx_seq_one_letter_code
_entity_poly.pdbx_strand_id
1 'polypeptide(L)'
;MDLDVVFTGRGLVLPAGQRGLPGLPEDGEVRLEDIRDADPDAAPPEVRTAGGLTLFVTALQRRELTAFCGRHAVPLRRRPDVWADLLGPFLDTEETAGQRTAALERLSAIGLDEARVTRIRERVAPLMIAYNALHWDWHHLGLCDLLDAAAAPWIPERVRRGLGDLGEFRVWAMRIADIPTAP
;
A
#
# COMPACT_ATOMS: atom_id res chain seq x y z
N MET A 1 8.24 -1.46 -0.21
CA MET A 1 8.98 -2.28 -1.19
C MET A 1 8.13 -2.60 -2.41
N ASP A 2 8.54 -2.13 -3.59
CA ASP A 2 8.01 -2.54 -4.88
C ASP A 2 8.72 -3.81 -5.40
N LEU A 3 8.04 -4.54 -6.28
CA LEU A 3 8.43 -5.87 -6.71
C LEU A 3 8.70 -5.87 -8.22
N ASP A 4 9.82 -6.46 -8.62
CA ASP A 4 10.10 -6.84 -10.01
C ASP A 4 9.50 -8.23 -10.27
N VAL A 5 8.28 -8.27 -10.80
CA VAL A 5 7.51 -9.51 -10.95
C VAL A 5 7.70 -10.11 -12.34
N VAL A 6 7.67 -11.43 -12.45
CA VAL A 6 7.67 -12.09 -13.76
C VAL A 6 6.22 -12.36 -14.17
N PHE A 7 5.76 -11.71 -15.22
CA PHE A 7 4.45 -11.97 -15.82
C PHE A 7 4.49 -13.23 -16.66
N THR A 8 3.62 -14.19 -16.36
CA THR A 8 3.52 -15.46 -17.08
C THR A 8 2.13 -15.63 -17.70
N GLY A 9 1.94 -16.65 -18.52
CA GLY A 9 0.60 -16.99 -19.02
C GLY A 9 -0.37 -17.49 -17.95
N ARG A 10 0.11 -17.77 -16.72
CA ARG A 10 -0.67 -18.33 -15.60
C ARG A 10 -0.90 -17.34 -14.46
N GLY A 11 -0.19 -16.21 -14.44
CA GLY A 11 -0.23 -15.27 -13.34
C GLY A 11 1.07 -14.49 -13.19
N LEU A 12 1.42 -14.19 -11.94
CA LEU A 12 2.60 -13.41 -11.53
C LEU A 12 3.52 -14.28 -10.69
N VAL A 13 4.82 -14.25 -10.96
CA VAL A 13 5.82 -14.91 -10.13
C VAL A 13 6.66 -13.86 -9.41
N LEU A 14 6.75 -14.00 -8.10
CA LEU A 14 7.50 -13.11 -7.23
C LEU A 14 9.00 -13.45 -7.24
N PRO A 15 9.89 -12.47 -7.02
CA PRO A 15 11.30 -12.72 -6.76
C PRO A 15 11.50 -13.73 -5.63
N ALA A 16 12.50 -14.61 -5.76
CA ALA A 16 12.76 -15.66 -4.77
C ALA A 16 12.99 -15.12 -3.34
N GLY A 17 13.56 -13.91 -3.20
CA GLY A 17 13.79 -13.26 -1.91
C GLY A 17 12.54 -12.66 -1.25
N GLN A 18 11.38 -12.69 -1.92
CA GLN A 18 10.11 -12.14 -1.45
C GLN A 18 9.06 -13.22 -1.14
N ARG A 19 9.48 -14.49 -1.20
CA ARG A 19 8.65 -15.65 -0.84
C ARG A 19 8.49 -15.70 0.68
N GLY A 20 7.26 -15.94 1.16
CA GLY A 20 6.96 -16.06 2.59
C GLY A 20 6.53 -14.77 3.30
N LEU A 21 6.23 -13.69 2.58
CA LEU A 21 5.50 -12.57 3.20
C LEU A 21 4.11 -13.05 3.64
N PRO A 22 3.62 -12.62 4.81
CA PRO A 22 2.29 -13.01 5.30
C PRO A 22 1.20 -12.72 4.26
N GLY A 23 0.46 -13.76 3.88
CA GLY A 23 -0.61 -13.69 2.88
C GLY A 23 -0.17 -13.93 1.43
N LEU A 24 1.12 -14.19 1.17
CA LEU A 24 1.59 -14.65 -0.15
C LEU A 24 1.63 -16.18 -0.26
N PRO A 25 1.42 -16.73 -1.47
CA PRO A 25 1.65 -18.14 -1.75
C PRO A 25 3.11 -18.56 -1.43
N GLU A 26 3.29 -19.74 -0.84
CA GLU A 26 4.62 -20.25 -0.43
C GLU A 26 5.56 -20.46 -1.63
N ASP A 27 5.00 -20.82 -2.79
CA ASP A 27 5.72 -20.98 -4.04
C ASP A 27 6.07 -19.63 -4.71
N GLY A 28 5.49 -18.53 -4.21
CA GLY A 28 5.65 -17.20 -4.75
C GLY A 28 4.94 -16.98 -6.08
N GLU A 29 3.91 -17.79 -6.41
CA GLU A 29 3.11 -17.63 -7.62
C GLU A 29 1.69 -17.14 -7.27
N VAL A 30 1.31 -15.97 -7.78
CA VAL A 30 -0.07 -15.49 -7.72
C VAL A 30 -0.75 -15.85 -9.03
N ARG A 31 -1.73 -16.76 -8.96
CA ARG A 31 -2.44 -17.26 -10.14
C ARG A 31 -3.42 -16.23 -10.67
N LEU A 32 -3.71 -16.33 -11.96
CA LEU A 32 -4.63 -15.40 -12.61
C LEU A 32 -6.02 -15.40 -11.96
N GLU A 33 -6.54 -16.56 -11.57
CA GLU A 33 -7.84 -16.67 -10.88
C GLU A 33 -7.88 -15.98 -9.52
N ASP A 34 -6.72 -15.78 -8.89
CA ASP A 34 -6.60 -15.10 -7.60
C ASP A 34 -6.47 -13.58 -7.76
N ILE A 35 -6.25 -13.07 -8.98
CA ILE A 35 -6.15 -11.64 -9.24
C ILE A 35 -7.55 -11.06 -9.39
N ARG A 36 -7.90 -10.13 -8.50
CA ARG A 36 -9.18 -9.43 -8.51
C ARG A 36 -9.17 -8.28 -9.52
N ASP A 37 -8.15 -7.45 -9.45
CA ASP A 37 -7.97 -6.26 -10.28
C ASP A 37 -6.56 -5.68 -10.12
N ALA A 38 -6.22 -4.68 -10.95
CA ALA A 38 -4.97 -3.96 -10.87
C ALA A 38 -5.17 -2.44 -11.04
N ASP A 39 -4.26 -1.66 -10.47
CA ASP A 39 -4.14 -0.22 -10.70
C ASP A 39 -2.73 0.10 -11.23
N PRO A 40 -2.53 0.10 -12.56
CA PRO A 40 -1.26 0.48 -13.14
C PRO A 40 -0.91 1.94 -12.90
N ASP A 41 -1.85 2.81 -12.51
CA ASP A 41 -1.62 4.24 -12.31
C ASP A 41 -1.33 4.61 -10.85
N ALA A 42 -1.43 3.65 -9.92
CA ALA A 42 -1.02 3.80 -8.54
C ALA A 42 0.48 4.11 -8.39
N ALA A 43 0.86 4.58 -7.21
CA ALA A 43 2.22 4.94 -6.83
C ALA A 43 2.66 4.13 -5.60
N PRO A 44 3.37 3.00 -5.78
CA PRO A 44 3.68 2.32 -7.05
C PRO A 44 2.47 1.57 -7.63
N PRO A 45 2.53 1.07 -8.88
CA PRO A 45 1.48 0.23 -9.47
C PRO A 45 1.06 -0.93 -8.56
N GLU A 46 -0.23 -1.23 -8.52
CA GLU A 46 -0.79 -2.24 -7.61
C GLU A 46 -1.46 -3.40 -8.35
N VAL A 47 -1.33 -4.61 -7.80
CA VAL A 47 -2.18 -5.76 -8.12
C VAL A 47 -2.86 -6.24 -6.84
N ARG A 48 -4.19 -6.38 -6.87
CA ARG A 48 -4.96 -6.85 -5.71
C ARG A 48 -5.49 -8.25 -5.97
N THR A 49 -5.34 -9.10 -4.97
CA THR A 49 -5.86 -10.47 -5.01
C THR A 49 -7.27 -10.53 -4.43
N ALA A 50 -8.03 -11.56 -4.78
CA ALA A 50 -9.32 -11.86 -4.18
C ALA A 50 -9.23 -12.11 -2.65
N GLY A 51 -8.06 -12.56 -2.19
CA GLY A 51 -7.74 -12.73 -0.76
C GLY A 51 -7.47 -11.44 0.01
N GLY A 52 -7.55 -10.26 -0.64
CA GLY A 52 -7.35 -8.96 0.01
C GLY A 52 -5.90 -8.52 0.17
N LEU A 53 -4.97 -9.25 -0.43
CA LEU A 53 -3.57 -8.89 -0.48
C LEU A 53 -3.32 -7.93 -1.66
N THR A 54 -2.55 -6.87 -1.40
CA THR A 54 -2.01 -5.96 -2.41
C THR A 54 -0.52 -6.25 -2.66
N LEU A 55 -0.16 -6.39 -3.93
CA LEU A 55 1.20 -6.44 -4.44
C LEU A 55 1.56 -5.10 -5.06
N PHE A 56 2.76 -4.61 -4.76
CA PHE A 56 3.32 -3.40 -5.35
C PHE A 56 4.27 -3.79 -6.46
N VAL A 57 3.91 -3.51 -7.70
CA VAL A 57 4.74 -3.76 -8.88
C VAL A 57 5.59 -2.52 -9.13
N THR A 58 6.86 -2.70 -9.46
CA THR A 58 7.74 -1.56 -9.74
C THR A 58 7.19 -0.67 -10.86
N ALA A 59 7.39 0.64 -10.73
CA ALA A 59 6.96 1.61 -11.74
C ALA A 59 7.57 1.36 -13.13
N LEU A 60 8.75 0.71 -13.19
CA LEU A 60 9.40 0.30 -14.44
C LEU A 60 8.56 -0.69 -15.24
N GLN A 61 7.77 -1.52 -14.55
CA GLN A 61 6.92 -2.56 -15.15
C GLN A 61 5.48 -2.09 -15.41
N ARG A 62 5.17 -0.79 -15.24
CA ARG A 62 3.82 -0.24 -15.44
C ARG A 62 3.19 -0.64 -16.78
N ARG A 63 3.95 -0.51 -17.87
CA ARG A 63 3.49 -0.88 -19.23
C ARG A 63 3.27 -2.38 -19.37
N GLU A 64 4.13 -3.17 -18.74
CA GLU A 64 4.03 -4.63 -18.75
C GLU A 64 2.78 -5.10 -17.98
N LEU A 65 2.53 -4.51 -16.81
CA LEU A 65 1.31 -4.73 -16.03
C LEU A 65 0.05 -4.39 -16.85
N THR A 66 0.00 -3.22 -17.48
CA THR A 66 -1.14 -2.84 -18.33
C THR A 66 -1.35 -3.84 -19.46
N ALA A 67 -0.28 -4.27 -20.13
CA ALA A 67 -0.36 -5.24 -21.22
C ALA A 67 -0.79 -6.63 -20.73
N PHE A 68 -0.29 -7.07 -19.58
CA PHE A 68 -0.71 -8.32 -18.93
C PHE A 68 -2.21 -8.30 -18.61
N CYS A 69 -2.68 -7.24 -17.95
CA CYS A 69 -4.09 -7.13 -17.61
C CYS A 69 -4.98 -7.13 -18.85
N GLY A 70 -4.57 -6.44 -19.92
CA GLY A 70 -5.28 -6.45 -21.20
C GLY A 70 -5.37 -7.84 -21.85
N ARG A 71 -4.27 -8.61 -21.84
CA ARG A 71 -4.24 -9.97 -22.42
C ARG A 71 -5.11 -10.97 -21.66
N HIS A 72 -5.18 -10.82 -20.34
CA HIS A 72 -5.84 -11.77 -19.46
C HIS A 72 -7.20 -11.29 -18.92
N ALA A 73 -7.70 -10.16 -19.44
CA ALA A 73 -8.95 -9.52 -19.02
C ALA A 73 -9.03 -9.24 -17.51
N VAL A 74 -7.89 -8.93 -16.86
CA VAL A 74 -7.87 -8.46 -15.48
C VAL A 74 -8.44 -7.03 -15.45
N PRO A 75 -9.45 -6.75 -14.61
CA PRO A 75 -10.02 -5.41 -14.51
C PRO A 75 -8.97 -4.37 -14.08
N LEU A 76 -8.92 -3.25 -14.78
CA LEU A 76 -8.16 -2.07 -14.35
C LEU A 76 -9.06 -1.17 -13.49
N ARG A 77 -8.62 -0.85 -12.27
CA ARG A 77 -9.40 -0.09 -11.29
C ARG A 77 -8.53 0.95 -10.61
N ARG A 78 -8.74 2.21 -10.99
CA ARG A 78 -8.10 3.33 -10.31
C ARG A 78 -8.73 3.56 -8.94
N ARG A 79 -7.91 3.77 -7.89
CA ARG A 79 -8.40 4.08 -6.55
C ARG A 79 -7.74 5.33 -5.97
N PRO A 80 -8.46 6.09 -5.13
CA PRO A 80 -7.83 7.05 -4.24
C PRO A 80 -6.82 6.37 -3.33
N ASP A 81 -5.66 6.98 -3.16
CA ASP A 81 -4.66 6.52 -2.19
C ASP A 81 -5.06 7.00 -0.80
N VAL A 82 -5.82 6.15 -0.10
CA VAL A 82 -6.27 6.39 1.27
C VAL A 82 -5.10 6.62 2.22
N TRP A 83 -3.98 5.93 1.98
CA TRP A 83 -2.80 6.06 2.84
C TRP A 83 -2.05 7.36 2.59
N ALA A 84 -1.98 7.84 1.34
CA ALA A 84 -1.46 9.20 1.09
C ALA A 84 -2.22 10.27 1.88
N ASP A 85 -3.55 10.20 1.92
CA ASP A 85 -4.36 11.15 2.69
C ASP A 85 -4.18 10.99 4.22
N LEU A 86 -3.99 9.76 4.69
CA LEU A 86 -3.73 9.48 6.11
C LEU A 86 -2.34 9.91 6.55
N LEU A 87 -1.34 9.75 5.69
CA LEU A 87 0.08 9.91 6.02
C LEU A 87 0.66 11.27 5.65
N GLY A 88 -0.07 12.10 4.89
CA GLY A 88 0.32 13.46 4.54
C GLY A 88 0.93 14.28 5.69
N PRO A 89 0.38 14.27 6.92
CA PRO A 89 0.96 14.99 8.05
C PRO A 89 2.35 14.51 8.53
N PHE A 90 2.84 13.37 8.04
CA PHE A 90 4.17 12.85 8.37
C PHE A 90 5.22 13.18 7.29
N LEU A 91 4.83 13.80 6.17
CA LEU A 91 5.75 14.34 5.19
C LEU A 91 6.63 15.44 5.82
N ASP A 92 7.86 15.58 5.33
CA ASP A 92 8.79 16.62 5.76
C ASP A 92 8.56 17.93 4.97
N THR A 93 7.31 18.16 4.58
CA THR A 93 6.81 19.33 3.87
C THR A 93 5.64 19.92 4.64
N GLU A 94 5.57 21.24 4.72
CA GLU A 94 4.44 21.92 5.34
C GLU A 94 3.17 21.73 4.49
N GLU A 95 2.21 20.99 5.02
CA GLU A 95 0.85 20.92 4.45
C GLU A 95 0.07 22.21 4.72
N THR A 96 -0.36 22.87 3.66
CA THR A 96 -1.28 24.00 3.73
C THR A 96 -2.62 23.57 4.34
N ALA A 97 -3.34 24.52 4.94
CA ALA A 97 -4.69 24.27 5.46
C ALA A 97 -5.65 23.73 4.37
N GLY A 98 -5.52 24.20 3.13
CA GLY A 98 -6.33 23.73 2.01
C GLY A 98 -6.07 22.27 1.64
N GLN A 99 -4.81 21.84 1.61
CA GLN A 99 -4.45 20.43 1.36
C GLN A 99 -5.01 19.52 2.46
N ARG A 100 -4.87 19.93 3.72
CA ARG A 100 -5.36 19.19 4.88
C ARG A 100 -6.88 19.03 4.85
N THR A 101 -7.62 20.10 4.58
CA THR A 101 -9.07 20.06 4.44
C THR A 101 -9.49 19.12 3.30
N ALA A 102 -8.86 19.22 2.13
CA ALA A 102 -9.18 18.37 1.00
C ALA A 102 -8.92 16.88 1.27
N ALA A 103 -7.84 16.55 2.00
CA ALA A 103 -7.56 15.18 2.43
C ALA A 103 -8.62 14.65 3.40
N LEU A 104 -9.02 15.46 4.39
CA LEU A 104 -10.08 15.10 5.34
C LEU A 104 -11.45 14.91 4.65
N GLU A 105 -11.77 15.73 3.65
CA GLU A 105 -12.98 15.57 2.85
C GLU A 105 -12.99 14.24 2.08
N ARG A 106 -11.86 13.86 1.44
CA ARG A 106 -11.73 12.57 0.76
C ARG A 106 -11.85 11.39 1.72
N LEU A 107 -11.21 11.47 2.89
CA LEU A 107 -11.30 10.44 3.93
C LEU A 107 -12.73 10.30 4.47
N SER A 108 -13.40 11.43 4.70
CA SER A 108 -14.81 11.46 5.13
C SER A 108 -15.74 10.84 4.09
N ALA A 109 -15.52 11.12 2.80
CA ALA A 109 -16.31 10.58 1.69
C ALA A 109 -16.27 9.04 1.58
N ILE A 110 -15.23 8.40 2.14
CA ILE A 110 -15.11 6.93 2.22
C ILE A 110 -15.45 6.37 3.60
N GLY A 111 -16.06 7.18 4.49
CA GLY A 111 -16.51 6.74 5.80
C GLY A 111 -15.44 6.71 6.89
N LEU A 112 -14.31 7.42 6.69
CA LEU A 112 -13.32 7.67 7.74
C LEU A 112 -13.58 9.03 8.39
N ASP A 113 -14.31 9.03 9.51
CA ASP A 113 -14.51 10.22 10.32
C ASP A 113 -13.21 10.71 10.99
N GLU A 114 -13.21 11.94 11.47
CA GLU A 114 -12.05 12.59 12.09
C GLU A 114 -11.49 11.79 13.29
N ALA A 115 -12.37 11.20 14.10
CA ALA A 115 -11.97 10.38 15.24
C ALA A 115 -11.23 9.11 14.80
N ARG A 116 -11.68 8.46 13.71
CA ARG A 116 -11.03 7.29 13.14
C ARG A 116 -9.73 7.64 12.44
N VAL A 117 -9.68 8.75 11.71
CA VAL A 117 -8.44 9.28 11.12
C VAL A 117 -7.40 9.55 12.21
N THR A 118 -7.80 10.21 13.30
CA THR A 118 -6.92 10.49 14.44
C THR A 118 -6.36 9.20 15.04
N ARG A 119 -7.20 8.21 15.35
CA ARG A 119 -6.76 6.92 15.89
C ARG A 119 -5.81 6.16 14.95
N ILE A 120 -6.07 6.19 13.64
CA ILE A 120 -5.17 5.56 12.65
C ILE A 120 -3.81 6.25 12.66
N ARG A 121 -3.79 7.58 12.62
CA ARG A 121 -2.57 8.39 12.65
C ARG A 121 -1.78 8.18 13.94
N GLU A 122 -2.42 8.19 15.10
CA GLU A 122 -1.78 7.89 16.39
C GLU A 122 -1.10 6.53 16.39
N ARG A 123 -1.75 5.51 15.82
CA ARG A 123 -1.18 4.15 15.75
C ARG A 123 0.10 4.10 14.91
N VAL A 124 0.14 4.80 13.78
CA VAL A 124 1.29 4.74 12.84
C VAL A 124 2.31 5.84 13.06
N ALA A 125 2.02 6.87 13.85
CA ALA A 125 2.88 8.03 14.04
C ALA A 125 4.30 7.68 14.50
N PRO A 126 4.52 6.82 15.52
CA PRO A 126 5.88 6.46 15.94
C PRO A 126 6.69 5.80 14.82
N LEU A 127 6.03 5.03 13.96
CA LEU A 127 6.65 4.36 12.81
C LEU A 127 7.00 5.37 11.73
N MET A 128 6.04 6.20 11.32
CA MET A 128 6.22 7.12 10.21
C MET A 128 7.18 8.27 10.53
N ILE A 129 7.22 8.73 11.78
CA ILE A 129 8.22 9.70 12.24
C ILE A 129 9.62 9.10 12.15
N ALA A 130 9.80 7.85 12.61
CA ALA A 130 11.09 7.16 12.54
C ALA A 130 11.52 6.89 11.09
N TYR A 131 10.57 6.54 10.22
CA TYR A 131 10.81 6.32 8.81
C TYR A 131 11.23 7.61 8.09
N ASN A 132 10.44 8.67 8.26
CA ASN A 132 10.66 9.89 7.49
C ASN A 132 11.85 10.72 7.98
N ALA A 133 12.29 10.54 9.24
CA ALA A 133 13.53 11.12 9.73
C ALA A 133 14.79 10.67 8.96
N LEU A 134 14.71 9.55 8.23
CA LEU A 134 15.80 9.04 7.38
C LEU A 134 15.52 9.23 5.89
N HIS A 135 14.27 9.09 5.45
CA HIS A 135 13.92 9.19 4.03
C HIS A 135 13.73 10.62 3.54
N TRP A 136 13.40 11.57 4.44
CA TRP A 136 13.08 12.95 4.09
C TRP A 136 12.12 13.03 2.89
N ASP A 137 11.06 12.23 2.91
CA ASP A 137 10.07 12.26 1.84
C ASP A 137 9.27 13.56 1.95
N TRP A 138 9.26 14.28 0.83
CA TRP A 138 8.65 15.60 0.68
C TRP A 138 7.35 15.54 -0.13
N HIS A 139 7.04 14.41 -0.78
CA HIS A 139 6.02 14.37 -1.82
C HIS A 139 4.93 13.33 -1.60
N HIS A 140 5.25 12.11 -1.16
CA HIS A 140 4.26 11.03 -1.09
C HIS A 140 4.63 9.97 -0.06
N LEU A 141 3.65 9.53 0.72
CA LEU A 141 3.74 8.37 1.61
C LEU A 141 2.48 7.53 1.44
N GLY A 142 2.59 6.36 0.85
CA GLY A 142 1.46 5.47 0.59
C GLY A 142 1.46 4.20 1.46
N LEU A 143 0.60 3.24 1.09
CA LEU A 143 0.57 1.93 1.74
C LEU A 143 1.92 1.19 1.59
N CYS A 144 2.57 1.33 0.44
CA CYS A 144 3.86 0.69 0.18
C CYS A 144 4.91 1.13 1.20
N ASP A 145 5.00 2.44 1.47
CA ASP A 145 5.94 3.03 2.42
C ASP A 145 5.64 2.63 3.86
N LEU A 146 4.35 2.59 4.24
CA LEU A 146 3.94 2.14 5.56
C LEU A 146 4.38 0.68 5.83
N LEU A 147 4.19 -0.19 4.84
CA LEU A 147 4.57 -1.60 4.96
C LEU A 147 6.09 -1.79 4.89
N ASP A 148 6.78 -0.96 4.12
CA ASP A 148 8.25 -0.93 4.08
C ASP A 148 8.82 -0.54 5.45
N ALA A 149 8.32 0.56 6.02
CA ALA A 149 8.67 1.02 7.35
C ALA A 149 8.44 -0.06 8.41
N ALA A 150 7.29 -0.75 8.37
CA ALA A 150 6.98 -1.79 9.34
C ALA A 150 7.95 -2.98 9.29
N ALA A 151 8.47 -3.30 8.10
CA ALA A 151 9.42 -4.39 7.88
C ALA A 151 10.90 -3.98 8.05
N ALA A 152 11.19 -2.67 8.06
CA ALA A 152 12.55 -2.15 8.07
C ALA A 152 13.31 -2.50 9.37
N PRO A 153 14.46 -3.20 9.29
CA PRO A 153 15.20 -3.64 10.48
C PRO A 153 15.84 -2.47 11.25
N TRP A 154 16.07 -1.34 10.58
CA TRP A 154 16.66 -0.13 11.15
C TRP A 154 15.64 0.73 11.92
N ILE A 155 14.34 0.48 11.77
CA ILE A 155 13.33 1.10 12.64
C ILE A 155 13.51 0.55 14.05
N PRO A 156 13.57 1.42 15.09
CA PRO A 156 13.78 0.99 16.46
C PRO A 156 12.83 -0.13 16.86
N GLU A 157 13.37 -1.19 17.47
CA GLU A 157 12.60 -2.39 17.79
C GLU A 157 11.36 -2.09 18.66
N ARG A 158 11.47 -1.13 19.60
CA ARG A 158 10.34 -0.67 20.42
C ARG A 158 9.17 -0.14 19.58
N VAL A 159 9.46 0.52 18.46
CA VAL A 159 8.45 1.05 17.53
C VAL A 159 7.80 -0.11 16.78
N ARG A 160 8.60 -1.04 16.25
CA ARG A 160 8.08 -2.23 15.55
C ARG A 160 7.23 -3.12 16.45
N ARG A 161 7.66 -3.39 17.69
CA ARG A 161 6.86 -4.14 18.67
C ARG A 161 5.54 -3.43 19.03
N GLY A 162 5.52 -2.10 18.99
CA GLY A 162 4.31 -1.30 19.22
C GLY A 162 3.21 -1.51 18.16
N LEU A 163 3.54 -2.08 16.99
CA LEU A 163 2.56 -2.37 15.93
C LEU A 163 1.74 -3.63 16.23
N GLY A 164 2.22 -4.50 17.13
CA GLY A 164 1.68 -5.83 17.38
C GLY A 164 2.28 -6.89 16.44
N ASP A 165 1.47 -7.90 16.09
CA ASP A 165 1.85 -8.87 15.05
C ASP A 165 1.93 -8.19 13.68
N LEU A 166 3.02 -8.41 12.94
CA LEU A 166 3.24 -7.76 11.64
C LEU A 166 2.29 -8.27 10.55
N GLY A 167 1.86 -9.52 10.62
CA GLY A 167 0.87 -10.09 9.71
C GLY A 167 -0.49 -9.43 9.93
N GLU A 168 -0.93 -9.32 11.18
CA GLU A 168 -2.15 -8.60 11.55
C GLU A 168 -2.10 -7.12 11.18
N PHE A 169 -0.96 -6.46 11.40
CA PHE A 169 -0.75 -5.07 11.00
C PHE A 169 -0.87 -4.89 9.48
N ARG A 170 -0.25 -5.78 8.69
CA ARG A 170 -0.35 -5.77 7.23
C ARG A 170 -1.80 -5.93 6.76
N VAL A 171 -2.51 -6.92 7.29
CA VAL A 171 -3.93 -7.17 6.96
C VAL A 171 -4.79 -5.95 7.33
N TRP A 172 -4.55 -5.35 8.49
CA TRP A 172 -5.23 -4.13 8.91
C TRP A 172 -4.97 -2.97 7.93
N ALA A 173 -3.72 -2.78 7.51
CA ALA A 173 -3.34 -1.70 6.61
C ALA A 173 -3.95 -1.87 5.21
N MET A 174 -3.94 -3.10 4.68
CA MET A 174 -4.56 -3.44 3.40
C MET A 174 -6.07 -3.25 3.41
N ARG A 175 -6.75 -3.62 4.51
CA ARG A 175 -8.20 -3.38 4.67
C ARG A 175 -8.56 -1.90 4.62
N ILE A 176 -7.73 -1.02 5.17
CA ILE A 176 -7.93 0.44 5.08
C ILE A 176 -7.77 0.91 3.63
N ALA A 177 -6.76 0.41 2.91
CA ALA A 177 -6.55 0.73 1.50
C ALA A 177 -7.63 0.17 0.56
N ASP A 178 -8.41 -0.81 1.02
CA ASP A 178 -9.47 -1.47 0.26
C ASP A 178 -10.88 -1.03 0.69
N ILE A 179 -11.00 0.05 1.47
CA ILE A 179 -12.30 0.66 1.76
C ILE A 179 -12.99 1.02 0.44
N PRO A 180 -14.24 0.58 0.21
CA PRO A 180 -14.96 0.90 -1.01
C PRO A 180 -15.07 2.42 -1.19
N THR A 181 -14.58 2.91 -2.32
CA THR A 181 -14.80 4.29 -2.73
C THR A 181 -16.08 4.34 -3.55
N ALA A 182 -16.90 5.38 -3.37
CA ALA A 182 -18.08 5.58 -4.19
C ALA A 182 -17.68 5.61 -5.70
N PRO A 183 -18.50 5.04 -6.59
CA PRO A 183 -18.21 4.98 -8.03
C PRO A 183 -18.15 6.36 -8.69
#